data_AF-A0A7R9VNT4-F1
#
_entry.id   AF-A0A7R9VNT4-F1
#
_cell.length_a   1.000
_cell.length_b   1.000
_cell.length_c   1.000
_cell.angle_alpha   90.00
_cell.angle_beta   90.00
_cell.angle_gamma   90.00
#
_symmetry.space_group_name_H-M   'P 1'
#
loop_
_entity.id
_entity.type
_entity.pdbx_description
1 polymer ?
#
loop_
_entity_poly.entity_id
_entity_poly.type
_entity_poly.pdbx_seq_one_letter_code
_entity_poly.pdbx_strand_id
1 'polypeptide(L)'
;GASIMERMGPETIVQKFDDSFPGMYSMLAGRTRYLDDLCSEAERAGCEQLLILGAGYDTRGVRLGLKIPCFEVDRPEVHALKKAGLDDLDLTDEQRARVHHVAVDFNKESVRKVGENPHFKKGARTIVLLEGVSQYIPKESTAETLAQVQALVGTGSVLGMSYVNEALFDDNAEILEK
;
A
#
# COMPACT_ATOMS: atom_id res chain seq x y z
N GLY A 1 -24.65 -6.24 -18.65
CA GLY A 1 -24.17 -5.29 -19.67
C GLY A 1 -23.01 -4.55 -19.05
N ALA A 2 -21.84 -4.59 -19.70
CA ALA A 2 -20.65 -3.83 -19.31
C ALA A 2 -21.03 -2.45 -18.77
N SER A 3 -20.64 -2.14 -17.54
CA SER A 3 -20.98 -0.90 -16.86
C SER A 3 -20.59 0.29 -17.74
N ILE A 4 -21.35 1.40 -17.70
CA ILE A 4 -21.03 2.63 -18.46
C ILE A 4 -19.55 3.05 -18.28
N MET A 5 -18.96 2.75 -17.12
CA MET A 5 -17.55 3.01 -16.84
C MET A 5 -16.59 2.19 -17.70
N GLU A 6 -16.91 0.95 -18.06
CA GLU A 6 -16.06 0.09 -18.91
C GLU A 6 -15.93 0.62 -20.35
N ARG A 7 -16.83 1.52 -20.77
CA ARG A 7 -16.84 2.13 -22.10
C ARG A 7 -16.22 3.53 -22.11
N MET A 8 -15.81 4.05 -20.96
CA MET A 8 -15.19 5.37 -20.84
C MET A 8 -13.67 5.27 -20.98
N GLY A 9 -13.08 6.22 -21.70
CA GLY A 9 -11.63 6.36 -21.74
C GLY A 9 -11.07 6.83 -20.38
N PRO A 10 -9.81 6.53 -20.07
CA PRO A 10 -9.19 6.87 -18.78
C PRO A 10 -9.25 8.37 -18.49
N GLU A 11 -9.04 9.23 -19.49
CA GLU A 11 -9.16 10.69 -19.33
C GLU A 11 -10.56 11.12 -18.90
N THR A 12 -11.61 10.51 -19.46
CA THR A 12 -12.98 10.84 -19.10
C THR A 12 -13.34 10.34 -17.70
N ILE A 13 -12.76 9.22 -17.26
CA ILE A 13 -12.91 8.71 -15.89
C ILE A 13 -12.27 9.70 -14.91
N VAL A 14 -11.03 10.13 -15.19
CA VAL A 14 -10.30 11.10 -14.38
C VAL A 14 -11.06 12.42 -14.29
N GLN A 15 -11.51 12.97 -15.42
CA GLN A 15 -12.27 14.22 -15.43
C GLN A 15 -13.52 14.13 -14.56
N LYS A 16 -14.35 13.08 -14.73
CA LYS A 16 -15.57 12.93 -13.91
C LYS A 16 -15.28 12.74 -12.43
N PHE A 17 -14.18 12.08 -12.09
CA PHE A 17 -13.77 11.90 -10.70
C PHE A 17 -13.35 13.23 -10.09
N ASP A 18 -12.58 14.05 -10.82
CA ASP A 18 -12.15 15.38 -10.37
C ASP A 18 -13.33 16.36 -10.30
N ASP A 19 -14.29 16.28 -11.23
CA ASP A 19 -15.54 17.07 -11.16
C ASP A 19 -16.36 16.76 -9.89
N SER A 20 -16.34 15.50 -9.44
CA SER A 20 -17.11 15.05 -8.27
C SER A 20 -16.35 15.23 -6.96
N PHE A 21 -15.02 15.14 -7.00
CA PHE A 21 -14.14 15.23 -5.86
C PHE A 21 -12.90 16.06 -6.22
N PRO A 22 -13.03 17.41 -6.34
CA PRO A 22 -11.95 18.26 -6.79
C PRO A 22 -10.66 18.04 -5.99
N GLY A 23 -9.56 17.77 -6.68
CA GLY A 23 -8.24 17.57 -6.08
C GLY A 23 -7.98 16.16 -5.53
N MET A 24 -8.99 15.29 -5.45
CA MET A 24 -8.81 13.91 -4.98
C MET A 24 -7.94 13.10 -5.95
N TYR A 25 -8.14 13.25 -7.26
CA TYR A 25 -7.29 12.58 -8.25
C TYR A 25 -5.82 13.01 -8.12
N SER A 26 -5.58 14.32 -8.07
CA SER A 26 -4.23 14.89 -7.91
C SER A 26 -3.57 14.45 -6.60
N MET A 27 -4.34 14.36 -5.51
CA MET A 27 -3.85 13.82 -4.23
C MET A 27 -3.47 12.34 -4.37
N LEU A 28 -4.30 11.49 -5.00
CA LEU A 28 -4.01 10.08 -5.21
C LEU A 28 -2.79 9.86 -6.12
N ALA A 29 -2.69 10.63 -7.21
CA ALA A 29 -1.55 10.59 -8.12
C ALA A 29 -0.25 11.04 -7.42
N GLY A 30 -0.30 12.15 -6.68
CA GLY A 30 0.82 12.66 -5.91
C GLY A 30 1.27 11.71 -4.80
N ARG A 31 0.33 11.15 -4.05
CA ARG A 31 0.59 10.12 -3.03
C ARG A 31 1.23 8.88 -3.64
N THR A 32 0.69 8.41 -4.77
CA THR A 32 1.23 7.24 -5.48
C THR A 32 2.68 7.49 -5.88
N ARG A 33 2.95 8.63 -6.54
CA ARG A 33 4.29 9.01 -6.99
C ARG A 33 5.28 9.16 -5.83
N TYR A 34 4.88 9.84 -4.77
CA TYR A 34 5.72 10.04 -3.58
C TYR A 34 6.16 8.71 -2.98
N LEU A 35 5.23 7.76 -2.80
CA LEU A 35 5.56 6.45 -2.25
C LEU A 35 6.39 5.59 -3.21
N ASP A 36 6.22 5.74 -4.53
CA ASP A 36 7.07 5.08 -5.53
C ASP A 36 8.53 5.55 -5.47
N ASP A 37 8.72 6.87 -5.36
CA ASP A 37 10.03 7.49 -5.20
C ASP A 37 10.67 7.04 -3.89
N LEU A 38 9.92 7.05 -2.78
CA LEU A 38 10.36 6.54 -1.48
C LEU A 38 10.81 5.08 -1.56
N CYS A 39 10.04 4.20 -2.22
CA CYS A 39 10.42 2.80 -2.40
C CYS A 39 11.74 2.67 -3.17
N SER A 40 11.85 3.37 -4.29
CA SER A 40 13.01 3.31 -5.18
C SER A 40 14.26 3.87 -4.51
N GLU A 41 14.13 4.97 -3.75
CA GLU A 41 15.21 5.58 -2.99
C GLU A 41 15.65 4.70 -1.81
N ALA A 42 14.70 4.16 -1.05
CA ALA A 42 14.99 3.33 0.11
C ALA A 42 15.66 2.00 -0.30
N GLU A 43 15.28 1.41 -1.44
CA GLU A 43 16.00 0.28 -2.02
C GLU A 43 17.44 0.65 -2.39
N ARG A 44 17.65 1.76 -3.13
CA ARG A 44 19.01 2.25 -3.46
C ARG A 44 19.84 2.54 -2.21
N ALA A 45 19.20 2.96 -1.12
CA ALA A 45 19.84 3.21 0.16
C ALA A 45 20.15 1.92 0.93
N GLY A 46 19.77 0.73 0.43
CA GLY A 46 20.10 -0.57 1.01
C GLY A 46 18.99 -1.20 1.86
N CYS A 47 17.72 -0.82 1.68
CA CYS A 47 16.63 -1.66 2.19
C CYS A 47 16.59 -2.98 1.44
N GLU A 48 16.27 -4.06 2.15
CA GLU A 48 16.39 -5.44 1.66
C GLU A 48 15.04 -6.09 1.36
N GLN A 49 13.93 -5.49 1.79
CA GLN A 49 12.58 -6.00 1.60
C GLN A 49 11.54 -4.88 1.67
N LEU A 50 10.43 -5.06 0.94
CA LEU A 50 9.26 -4.19 0.94
C LEU A 50 8.11 -4.91 1.64
N LEU A 51 7.46 -4.24 2.60
CA LEU A 51 6.28 -4.71 3.31
C LEU A 51 5.13 -3.72 3.08
N ILE A 52 4.07 -4.17 2.40
CA ILE A 52 2.88 -3.36 2.12
C ILE A 52 1.74 -3.87 2.99
N LEU A 53 1.27 -3.02 3.91
CA LEU A 53 0.19 -3.32 4.84
C LEU A 53 -1.14 -2.81 4.29
N GLY A 54 -2.13 -3.69 4.17
CA GLY A 54 -3.38 -3.40 3.49
C GLY A 54 -3.15 -3.20 2.00
N ALA A 55 -2.46 -4.16 1.37
CA ALA A 55 -1.95 -4.02 0.01
C ALA A 55 -3.03 -3.76 -1.04
N GLY A 56 -4.28 -4.20 -0.82
CA GLY A 56 -5.38 -3.91 -1.73
C GLY A 56 -5.06 -4.29 -3.17
N TYR A 57 -5.13 -3.30 -4.06
CA TYR A 57 -4.76 -3.40 -5.47
C TYR A 57 -3.42 -2.72 -5.79
N ASP A 58 -2.58 -2.49 -4.78
CA ASP A 58 -1.21 -2.00 -4.99
C ASP A 58 -0.45 -2.98 -5.87
N THR A 59 0.18 -2.46 -6.93
CA THR A 59 0.96 -3.23 -7.91
C THR A 59 2.45 -2.91 -7.85
N ARG A 60 2.93 -2.15 -6.87
CA ARG A 60 4.34 -1.76 -6.71
C ARG A 60 5.29 -2.95 -6.74
N GLY A 61 4.90 -4.06 -6.10
CA GLY A 61 5.67 -5.31 -6.08
C GLY A 61 5.97 -5.88 -7.47
N VAL A 62 5.11 -5.63 -8.46
CA VAL A 62 5.30 -6.11 -9.84
C VAL A 62 5.71 -4.99 -10.82
N ARG A 63 5.31 -3.73 -10.58
CA ARG A 63 5.51 -2.62 -11.55
C ARG A 63 6.76 -1.77 -11.31
N LEU A 64 7.28 -1.67 -10.09
CA LEU A 64 8.39 -0.74 -9.80
C LEU A 64 9.77 -1.28 -10.20
N GLY A 65 9.88 -2.57 -10.53
CA GLY A 65 11.16 -3.18 -10.92
C GLY A 65 12.17 -3.33 -9.77
N LEU A 66 11.77 -3.06 -8.52
CA LEU A 66 12.56 -3.28 -7.30
C LEU A 66 13.11 -4.70 -7.30
N LYS A 67 14.38 -4.92 -6.93
CA LYS A 67 15.07 -6.22 -6.86
C LYS A 67 14.89 -6.95 -5.53
N ILE A 68 14.34 -6.29 -4.52
CA ILE A 68 14.04 -6.86 -3.21
C ILE A 68 12.68 -7.60 -3.17
N PRO A 69 12.49 -8.63 -2.31
CA PRO A 69 11.19 -9.27 -2.10
C PRO A 69 10.13 -8.28 -1.59
N CYS A 70 8.89 -8.47 -2.05
CA CYS A 70 7.72 -7.69 -1.65
C CYS A 70 6.74 -8.57 -0.89
N PHE A 71 6.40 -8.19 0.32
CA PHE A 71 5.43 -8.86 1.19
C PHE A 71 4.16 -8.03 1.22
N GLU A 72 3.07 -8.61 0.73
CA GLU A 72 1.78 -7.95 0.70
C GLU A 72 0.88 -8.56 1.76
N VAL A 73 0.41 -7.73 2.68
CA VAL A 73 -0.47 -8.15 3.77
C VAL A 73 -1.86 -7.66 3.49
N ASP A 74 -2.77 -8.59 3.24
CA ASP A 74 -4.20 -8.30 3.12
C ASP A 74 -5.02 -9.57 3.39
N ARG A 75 -6.34 -9.46 3.30
CA ARG A 75 -7.27 -10.57 3.37
C ARG A 75 -7.13 -11.49 2.15
N PRO A 76 -7.33 -12.80 2.32
CA PRO A 76 -7.18 -13.77 1.22
C PRO A 76 -8.08 -13.47 0.03
N GLU A 77 -9.28 -12.93 0.24
CA GLU A 77 -10.22 -12.57 -0.84
C GLU A 77 -9.68 -11.43 -1.71
N VAL A 78 -9.00 -10.46 -1.10
CA VAL A 78 -8.39 -9.32 -1.82
C VAL A 78 -7.23 -9.82 -2.67
N HIS A 79 -6.38 -10.68 -2.11
CA HIS A 79 -5.30 -11.31 -2.88
C HIS A 79 -5.82 -12.12 -4.07
N ALA A 80 -6.92 -12.86 -3.90
CA ALA A 80 -7.51 -13.64 -4.98
C ALA A 80 -8.01 -12.75 -6.14
N LEU A 81 -8.74 -11.67 -5.81
CA LEU A 81 -9.23 -10.70 -6.81
C LEU A 81 -8.08 -10.01 -7.54
N LYS A 82 -7.04 -9.59 -6.80
CA LYS A 82 -5.87 -8.94 -7.40
C LYS A 82 -5.12 -9.89 -8.34
N LYS A 83 -4.90 -11.13 -7.92
CA LYS A 83 -4.22 -12.14 -8.75
C LYS A 83 -4.96 -12.36 -10.06
N ALA A 84 -6.29 -12.54 -10.01
CA ALA A 84 -7.11 -12.68 -11.21
C ALA A 84 -6.94 -11.49 -12.18
N GLY A 85 -6.86 -10.26 -11.66
CA GLY A 85 -6.60 -9.07 -12.49
C GLY A 85 -5.17 -8.97 -13.05
N LEU A 86 -4.19 -9.63 -12.41
CA LEU A 86 -2.79 -9.67 -12.87
C LEU A 86 -2.50 -10.82 -13.84
N ASP A 87 -3.39 -11.80 -13.96
CA ASP A 87 -3.23 -12.95 -14.87
C ASP A 87 -3.30 -12.51 -16.33
N ASP A 88 -4.06 -11.45 -16.64
CA ASP A 88 -4.18 -10.88 -17.99
C ASP A 88 -3.01 -9.96 -18.37
N LEU A 89 -2.05 -9.72 -17.46
CA LEU A 89 -0.90 -8.86 -17.70
C LEU A 89 0.35 -9.66 -18.08
N ASP A 90 1.14 -9.11 -19.01
CA ASP A 90 2.43 -9.65 -19.43
C ASP A 90 3.51 -9.38 -18.37
N LEU A 91 3.45 -10.14 -17.27
CA LEU A 91 4.41 -10.10 -16.17
C LEU A 91 5.38 -11.28 -16.29
N THR A 92 6.67 -10.98 -16.17
CA THR A 92 7.74 -12.00 -16.10
C THR A 92 7.62 -12.87 -14.85
N ASP A 93 8.16 -14.08 -14.92
CA ASP A 93 8.24 -14.99 -13.76
C ASP A 93 8.99 -14.35 -12.57
N GLU A 94 10.02 -13.53 -12.84
CA GLU A 94 10.76 -12.79 -11.81
C GLU A 94 9.86 -11.78 -11.08
N GLN A 95 9.02 -11.03 -11.80
CA GLN A 95 8.07 -10.10 -11.20
C GLN A 95 7.05 -10.83 -10.32
N ARG A 96 6.53 -11.97 -10.79
CA ARG A 96 5.55 -12.77 -10.04
C ARG A 96 6.18 -13.41 -8.79
N ALA A 97 7.36 -14.01 -8.93
CA ALA A 97 8.04 -14.71 -7.84
C ALA A 97 8.52 -13.80 -6.70
N ARG A 98 8.69 -12.50 -6.97
CA ARG A 98 9.09 -11.50 -5.98
C ARG A 98 7.98 -11.13 -4.99
N VAL A 99 6.72 -11.36 -5.35
CA VAL A 99 5.57 -10.98 -4.52
C VAL A 99 5.12 -12.15 -3.66
N HIS A 100 5.22 -11.96 -2.35
CA HIS A 100 4.79 -12.91 -1.32
C HIS A 100 3.52 -12.39 -0.64
N HIS A 101 2.40 -13.09 -0.85
CA HIS A 101 1.14 -12.75 -0.21
C HIS A 101 1.08 -13.35 1.20
N VAL A 102 0.72 -12.53 2.18
CA VAL A 102 0.57 -12.91 3.59
C VAL A 102 -0.87 -12.62 4.01
N ALA A 103 -1.68 -13.68 4.09
CA ALA A 103 -3.09 -13.55 4.44
C ALA A 103 -3.27 -13.15 5.92
N VAL A 104 -3.82 -11.96 6.16
CA VAL A 104 -4.09 -11.40 7.49
C VAL A 104 -5.38 -10.57 7.46
N ASP A 105 -6.34 -10.88 8.32
CA ASP A 105 -7.44 -9.98 8.68
C ASP A 105 -6.99 -9.05 9.81
N PHE A 106 -6.69 -7.78 9.51
CA PHE A 106 -6.23 -6.79 10.49
C PHE A 106 -7.17 -6.59 11.69
N ASN A 107 -8.44 -7.00 11.61
CA ASN A 107 -9.38 -6.91 12.74
C ASN A 107 -9.28 -8.09 13.70
N LYS A 108 -8.65 -9.19 13.30
CA LYS A 108 -8.67 -10.47 14.06
C LYS A 108 -7.29 -11.06 14.26
N GLU A 109 -6.33 -10.69 13.42
CA GLU A 109 -5.05 -11.36 13.30
C GLU A 109 -3.88 -10.37 13.40
N SER A 110 -2.76 -10.85 13.92
CA SER A 110 -1.56 -10.04 14.09
C SER A 110 -0.72 -9.99 12.81
N VAL A 111 -0.22 -8.81 12.48
CA VAL A 111 0.75 -8.60 11.38
C VAL A 111 2.08 -9.34 11.64
N ARG A 112 2.34 -9.79 12.87
CA ARG A 112 3.52 -10.62 13.20
C ARG A 112 3.60 -11.91 12.40
N LYS A 113 2.48 -12.40 11.86
CA LYS A 113 2.43 -13.52 10.91
C LYS A 113 3.34 -13.36 9.70
N VAL A 114 3.62 -12.12 9.28
CA VAL A 114 4.62 -11.84 8.22
C VAL A 114 5.96 -12.48 8.53
N GLY A 115 6.36 -12.48 9.81
CA GLY A 115 7.62 -13.08 10.26
C GLY A 115 7.66 -14.62 10.24
N GLU A 116 6.57 -15.29 9.88
CA GLU A 116 6.51 -16.73 9.64
C GLU A 116 6.76 -17.09 8.17
N ASN A 117 6.70 -16.09 7.26
CA ASN A 117 7.01 -16.30 5.86
C ASN A 117 8.51 -16.63 5.69
N PRO A 118 8.88 -17.75 5.04
CA PRO A 118 10.27 -18.21 4.96
C PRO A 118 11.18 -17.25 4.18
N HIS A 119 10.62 -16.36 3.36
CA HIS A 119 11.38 -15.35 2.61
C HIS A 119 11.55 -14.05 3.39
N PHE A 120 10.77 -13.82 4.46
CA PHE A 120 10.84 -12.59 5.25
C PHE A 120 12.00 -12.64 6.24
N LYS A 121 12.87 -11.64 6.21
CA LYS A 121 14.02 -11.54 7.13
C LYS A 121 13.69 -10.61 8.29
N LYS A 122 13.49 -11.17 9.48
CA LYS A 122 13.34 -10.38 10.71
C LYS A 122 14.63 -9.60 10.99
N GLY A 123 14.48 -8.32 11.35
CA GLY A 123 15.60 -7.42 11.63
C GLY A 123 16.32 -6.88 10.37
N ALA A 124 15.85 -7.22 9.17
CA ALA A 124 16.36 -6.61 7.93
C ALA A 124 15.83 -5.19 7.76
N ARG A 125 16.62 -4.35 7.08
CA ARG A 125 16.21 -2.97 6.77
C ARG A 125 15.03 -3.02 5.79
N THR A 126 13.86 -2.56 6.23
CA THR A 126 12.59 -2.80 5.54
C THR A 126 11.95 -1.49 5.12
N ILE A 127 11.40 -1.45 3.90
CA ILE A 127 10.47 -0.42 3.47
C ILE A 127 9.08 -0.87 3.93
N VAL A 128 8.40 -0.07 4.74
CA VAL A 128 7.05 -0.37 5.22
C VAL A 128 6.10 0.66 4.61
N LEU A 129 5.07 0.21 3.91
CA LEU A 129 3.99 1.04 3.41
C LEU A 129 2.69 0.77 4.16
N LEU A 130 2.00 1.84 4.58
CA LEU A 130 0.64 1.83 5.12
C LEU A 130 -0.17 2.94 4.41
N GLU A 131 -0.57 2.66 3.17
CA GLU A 131 -1.27 3.61 2.29
C GLU A 131 -2.78 3.39 2.33
N GLY A 132 -3.55 4.44 2.62
CA GLY A 132 -5.01 4.40 2.59
C GLY A 132 -5.67 3.51 3.64
N VAL A 133 -4.96 3.13 4.71
CA VAL A 133 -5.48 2.21 5.73
C VAL A 133 -6.04 2.93 6.96
N SER A 134 -5.36 3.99 7.45
CA SER A 134 -5.65 4.57 8.77
C SER A 134 -7.06 5.12 8.94
N GLN A 135 -7.78 5.40 7.84
CA GLN A 135 -9.16 5.90 7.85
C GLN A 135 -10.21 4.81 8.10
N TYR A 136 -9.81 3.53 8.08
CA TYR A 136 -10.71 2.39 8.21
C TYR A 136 -10.55 1.63 9.52
N ILE A 137 -9.53 1.95 10.31
CA ILE A 137 -9.23 1.29 11.58
C ILE A 137 -9.02 2.33 12.69
N PRO A 138 -9.32 1.98 13.96
CA PRO A 138 -9.05 2.86 15.09
C PRO A 138 -7.59 3.29 15.17
N LYS A 139 -7.35 4.46 15.77
CA LYS A 139 -6.01 5.01 15.99
C LYS A 139 -5.14 4.07 16.81
N GLU A 140 -5.74 3.44 17.82
CA GLU A 140 -5.09 2.46 18.70
C GLU A 140 -4.66 1.22 17.91
N SER A 141 -5.53 0.73 17.00
CA SER A 141 -5.20 -0.40 16.12
C SER A 141 -4.09 -0.06 15.12
N THR A 142 -4.06 1.17 14.62
CA THR A 142 -2.94 1.67 13.79
C THR A 142 -1.64 1.69 14.59
N ALA A 143 -1.65 2.26 15.79
CA ALA A 143 -0.47 2.32 16.67
C ALA A 143 0.02 0.92 17.05
N GLU A 144 -0.89 0.00 17.37
CA GLU A 144 -0.56 -1.40 17.67
C GLU A 144 0.08 -2.08 16.45
N THR A 145 -0.49 -1.90 15.27
CA THR A 145 0.07 -2.44 14.01
C THR A 145 1.49 -1.94 13.80
N LEU A 146 1.74 -0.64 13.96
CA LEU A 146 3.07 -0.05 13.82
C LEU A 146 4.05 -0.59 14.87
N ALA A 147 3.62 -0.79 16.11
CA ALA A 147 4.44 -1.39 17.16
C ALA A 147 4.79 -2.86 16.85
N GLN A 148 3.84 -3.61 16.30
CA GLN A 148 4.07 -4.99 15.86
C GLN A 148 5.07 -5.05 14.70
N VAL A 149 4.99 -4.13 13.74
CA VAL A 149 5.94 -4.02 12.61
C VAL A 149 7.32 -3.60 13.10
N GLN A 150 7.41 -2.64 14.02
CA GLN A 150 8.67 -2.21 14.62
C GLN A 150 9.45 -3.39 15.21
N ALA A 151 8.76 -4.35 15.83
CA ALA A 151 9.38 -5.55 16.39
C ALA A 151 9.88 -6.57 15.33
N LEU A 152 9.50 -6.40 14.05
CA LEU A 152 9.91 -7.29 12.94
C LEU A 152 11.06 -6.71 12.11
N VAL A 153 11.19 -5.39 12.06
CA VAL A 153 12.08 -4.70 11.11
C VAL A 153 13.38 -4.22 11.76
N GLY A 154 14.43 -4.05 10.94
CA GLY A 154 15.75 -3.61 11.38
C GLY A 154 15.91 -2.11 11.54
N THR A 155 17.00 -1.71 12.19
CA THR A 155 17.45 -0.30 12.21
C THR A 155 17.66 0.21 10.78
N GLY A 156 17.27 1.47 10.53
CA GLY A 156 17.33 2.10 9.20
C GLY A 156 16.12 1.82 8.31
N SER A 157 15.14 1.04 8.76
CA SER A 157 13.87 0.84 8.06
C SER A 157 13.14 2.17 7.83
N VAL A 158 12.35 2.24 6.76
CA VAL A 158 11.64 3.44 6.33
C VAL A 158 10.14 3.17 6.36
N LEU A 159 9.35 4.08 6.93
CA LEU A 159 7.89 4.03 6.92
C LEU A 159 7.33 5.09 5.98
N GLY A 160 6.59 4.67 4.97
CA GLY A 160 5.70 5.50 4.16
C GLY A 160 4.26 5.28 4.59
N MET A 161 3.59 6.31 5.11
CA MET A 161 2.22 6.19 5.60
C MET A 161 1.40 7.41 5.14
N SER A 162 0.15 7.17 4.76
CA SER A 162 -0.85 8.23 4.63
C SER A 162 -1.80 8.16 5.81
N TYR A 163 -2.20 9.32 6.33
CA TYR A 163 -3.19 9.41 7.40
C TYR A 163 -4.21 10.50 7.13
N VAL A 164 -5.38 10.33 7.72
CA VAL A 164 -6.45 11.34 7.72
C VAL A 164 -6.31 12.14 9.01
N ASN A 165 -6.22 13.47 8.88
CA ASN A 165 -6.19 14.35 10.03
C ASN A 165 -7.57 14.37 10.69
N GLU A 166 -7.63 14.22 12.01
CA GLU A 166 -8.88 14.29 12.79
C GLU A 166 -9.63 15.62 12.56
N ALA A 167 -8.91 16.70 12.25
CA ALA A 167 -9.49 18.00 11.89
C ALA A 167 -10.41 17.95 10.65
N LEU A 168 -10.29 16.94 9.79
CA LEU A 168 -11.23 16.75 8.66
C LEU A 168 -12.65 16.41 9.11
N PHE A 169 -12.83 16.00 10.36
CA PHE A 169 -14.13 15.66 10.94
C PHE A 169 -14.63 16.73 11.93
N ASP A 170 -13.90 17.84 12.09
CA ASP A 170 -14.34 18.98 12.88
C ASP A 170 -14.93 20.05 11.95
N ASP A 171 -16.24 20.28 12.06
CA ASP A 171 -16.96 21.29 11.26
C ASP A 171 -16.44 22.72 11.50
N ASN A 172 -15.63 22.95 12.55
CA ASN A 172 -14.99 24.23 12.87
C ASN A 172 -13.51 24.29 12.48
N ALA A 173 -12.97 23.26 11.81
CA ALA A 173 -11.59 23.28 11.37
C ALA A 173 -11.42 24.36 10.30
N GLU A 174 -10.68 25.42 10.63
CA GLU A 174 -10.14 26.32 9.61
C GLU A 174 -9.29 25.48 8.66
N ILE A 175 -9.61 25.55 7.36
CA ILE A 175 -8.72 25.04 6.33
C ILE A 175 -7.38 25.72 6.60
N LEU A 176 -6.35 24.93 6.90
CA LEU A 176 -4.98 25.41 7.05
C LEU A 176 -4.56 26.00 5.69
N GLU A 177 -4.88 27.27 5.48
CA GLU A 177 -4.27 28.07 4.42
C GLU A 177 -2.78 28.21 4.76
N LYS A 178 -1.95 27.93 3.77
CA LYS A 178 -0.49 27.99 3.86
C LYS A 178 0.02 29.40 4.13
#